data_AF-A0AAW9KS98-F1
#
_entry.id   AF-A0AAW9KS98-F1
#
_cell.length_a   1.000
_cell.length_b   1.000
_cell.length_c   1.000
_cell.angle_alpha   90.00
_cell.angle_beta   90.00
_cell.angle_gamma   90.00
#
_symmetry.space_group_name_H-M   'P 1'
#
loop_
_entity.id
_entity.type
_entity.pdbx_description
1 polymer ?
#
loop_
_entity_poly.entity_id
_entity_poly.type
_entity_poly.pdbx_seq_one_letter_code
_entity_poly.pdbx_strand_id
1 'polypeptide(L)'
;LEIESPKNRYEVIIITDKSSDKSAEILARIKKEYRDRNIIIINTDKNTGGKGKSTALNIGFSKSKGEILAVYDADNTPEKEALKYLTQTLIKDDKLGAVRGKFRCRNKNENILTSFINIETLTFQWM
;
A
#
# COMPACT_ATOMS: atom_id res chain seq x y z
N LEU A 1 8.26 0.04 5.96
CA LEU A 1 8.14 -1.27 5.29
C LEU A 1 9.50 -1.95 5.28
N GLU A 2 9.70 -2.96 6.13
CA GLU A 2 10.87 -3.84 6.05
C GLU A 2 10.59 -4.97 5.07
N ILE A 3 10.45 -4.62 3.79
CA ILE A 3 10.23 -5.64 2.74
C ILE A 3 11.56 -6.34 2.45
N GLU A 4 11.52 -7.67 2.39
CA GLU A 4 12.63 -8.51 1.97
C GLU A 4 12.76 -8.47 0.43
N SER A 5 13.20 -7.33 -0.09
CA SER A 5 13.53 -7.11 -1.49
C SER A 5 14.69 -6.11 -1.57
N PRO A 6 15.63 -6.26 -2.53
CA PRO A 6 16.70 -5.28 -2.72
C PRO A 6 16.12 -3.86 -2.85
N LYS A 7 16.65 -2.91 -2.07
CA LYS A 7 16.12 -1.53 -1.97
C LYS A 7 16.12 -0.79 -3.31
N ASN A 8 16.95 -1.23 -4.25
CA ASN A 8 17.07 -0.70 -5.61
C ASN A 8 16.07 -1.29 -6.61
N ARG A 9 15.23 -2.24 -6.20
CA ARG A 9 14.26 -2.92 -7.08
C ARG A 9 12.82 -2.41 -6.94
N TYR A 10 12.58 -1.43 -6.08
CA TYR A 10 11.25 -0.86 -5.91
C TYR A 10 11.30 0.62 -5.54
N GLU A 11 10.21 1.31 -5.82
CA GLU A 11 9.93 2.65 -5.35
C GLU A 11 8.66 2.65 -4.50
N VAL A 12 8.58 3.58 -3.56
CA VAL A 12 7.41 3.74 -2.69
C VAL A 12 6.79 5.09 -2.99
N ILE A 13 5.62 5.08 -3.61
CA ILE A 13 4.85 6.28 -3.90
C ILE A 13 3.76 6.41 -2.83
N ILE A 14 3.84 7.48 -2.05
CA ILE A 14 2.88 7.80 -0.99
C ILE A 14 2.08 9.02 -1.43
N ILE A 15 0.76 8.91 -1.42
CA ILE A 15 -0.14 9.96 -1.88
C ILE A 15 -1.02 10.37 -0.72
N THR A 16 -0.89 11.61 -0.27
CA THR A 16 -1.82 12.19 0.70
C THR A 16 -2.93 12.90 -0.07
N ASP A 17 -4.15 12.36 0.02
CA ASP A 17 -5.28 12.90 -0.74
C ASP A 17 -5.99 14.00 0.04
N LYS A 18 -5.60 15.27 -0.17
CA LYS A 18 -6.19 16.43 0.52
C LYS A 18 -6.19 16.28 2.06
N SER A 19 -5.09 15.78 2.63
CA SER A 19 -5.00 15.70 4.09
C SER A 19 -4.91 17.09 4.71
N SER A 20 -5.67 17.32 5.78
CA SER A 20 -5.62 18.55 6.59
C SER A 20 -4.81 18.41 7.87
N ASP A 21 -4.30 17.22 8.16
CA ASP A 21 -3.50 16.93 9.35
C ASP A 21 -1.99 17.05 9.07
N LYS A 22 -1.16 16.59 10.01
CA LYS A 22 0.29 16.65 9.94
C LYS A 22 0.93 15.58 9.02
N SER A 23 0.14 14.82 8.26
CA SER A 23 0.64 13.71 7.43
C SER A 23 1.74 14.15 6.47
N ALA A 24 1.59 15.29 5.79
CA ALA A 24 2.59 15.80 4.86
C ALA A 24 3.93 16.13 5.56
N GLU A 25 3.87 16.72 6.76
CA GLU A 25 5.05 17.05 7.56
C GLU A 25 5.77 15.78 8.05
N ILE A 26 5.00 14.81 8.55
CA ILE A 26 5.51 13.52 9.02
C ILE A 26 6.19 12.77 7.88
N LEU A 27 5.56 12.70 6.71
CA LEU A 27 6.12 12.04 5.53
C LEU A 27 7.40 12.74 5.05
N ALA A 28 7.46 14.08 5.10
CA ALA A 28 8.67 14.81 4.76
C ALA A 28 9.84 14.47 5.72
N ARG A 29 9.56 14.27 7.02
CA ARG A 29 10.56 13.80 7.99
C ARG A 29 10.99 12.36 7.70
N ILE A 30 10.04 11.45 7.45
CA ILE A 30 10.33 10.04 7.11
C ILE A 30 11.21 9.96 5.87
N LYS A 31 10.91 10.72 4.80
CA LYS A 31 11.76 10.74 3.60
C LYS A 31 13.19 11.21 3.89
N LYS A 32 13.37 12.13 4.85
CA LYS A 32 14.71 12.58 5.29
C LYS A 32 15.44 11.55 6.16
N GLU A 33 14.72 10.68 6.86
CA GLU A 33 15.27 9.60 7.69
C GLU A 33 15.71 8.41 6.81
N TYR A 34 14.88 8.03 5.83
CA TYR A 34 15.12 6.91 4.92
C TYR A 34 15.64 7.36 3.54
N ARG A 35 16.73 8.15 3.52
CA ARG A 35 17.29 8.71 2.26
C ARG A 35 17.84 7.67 1.29
N ASP A 36 18.15 6.49 1.80
CA ASP A 36 18.62 5.33 1.04
C ASP A 36 17.47 4.57 0.35
N ARG A 37 16.22 4.98 0.56
CA ARG A 37 15.02 4.42 -0.07
C ARG A 37 14.49 5.36 -1.14
N ASN A 38 14.01 4.79 -2.24
CA ASN A 38 13.31 5.56 -3.27
C ASN A 38 11.86 5.86 -2.83
N ILE A 39 11.68 6.91 -2.03
CA ILE A 39 10.37 7.36 -1.53
C ILE A 39 9.94 8.63 -2.27
N ILE A 40 8.79 8.54 -2.94
CA ILE A 40 8.12 9.64 -3.63
C ILE A 40 6.89 10.01 -2.81
N ILE A 41 6.74 11.29 -2.47
CA ILE A 41 5.58 11.81 -1.73
C ILE A 41 4.85 12.77 -2.64
N ILE A 42 3.56 12.57 -2.80
CA ILE A 42 2.65 13.43 -3.56
C ILE A 42 1.58 13.91 -2.59
N ASN A 43 1.50 15.21 -2.38
CA ASN A 43 0.43 15.82 -1.60
C ASN A 43 -0.54 16.49 -2.57
N THR A 44 -1.80 16.04 -2.59
CA THR A 44 -2.83 16.67 -3.41
C THR A 44 -3.59 17.72 -2.60
N ASP A 45 -4.24 18.62 -3.32
CA ASP A 45 -5.07 19.68 -2.76
C ASP A 45 -6.52 19.58 -3.26
N LYS A 46 -7.34 20.59 -2.95
CA LYS A 46 -8.74 20.66 -3.39
C LYS A 46 -8.92 20.65 -4.93
N ASN A 47 -7.89 21.00 -5.70
CA ASN A 47 -7.95 21.10 -7.15
C ASN A 47 -7.46 19.80 -7.82
N THR A 48 -6.44 19.18 -7.22
CA THR A 48 -5.72 18.02 -7.77
C THR A 48 -6.13 16.69 -7.13
N GLY A 49 -6.87 16.71 -6.03
CA GLY A 49 -7.32 15.52 -5.31
C GLY A 49 -8.68 15.70 -4.62
N GLY A 50 -8.93 14.92 -3.57
CA GLY A 50 -10.18 14.90 -2.80
C GLY A 50 -11.36 14.27 -3.56
N LYS A 51 -11.07 13.47 -4.59
CA LYS A 51 -12.06 12.82 -5.47
C LYS A 51 -12.06 11.30 -5.31
N GLY A 52 -11.59 10.82 -4.16
CA GLY A 52 -11.56 9.41 -3.79
C GLY A 52 -10.27 8.69 -4.16
N LYS A 53 -10.13 7.48 -3.60
CA LYS A 53 -8.92 6.64 -3.69
C LYS A 53 -8.48 6.35 -5.13
N SER A 54 -9.41 6.16 -6.05
CA SER A 54 -9.11 5.91 -7.47
C SER A 54 -8.36 7.08 -8.12
N THR A 55 -8.73 8.32 -7.81
CA THR A 55 -8.03 9.51 -8.32
C THR A 55 -6.60 9.57 -7.81
N ALA A 56 -6.41 9.33 -6.51
CA ALA A 56 -5.08 9.25 -5.91
C ALA A 56 -4.24 8.15 -6.57
N LEU A 57 -4.78 6.93 -6.71
CA LEU A 57 -4.08 5.82 -7.36
C LEU A 57 -3.69 6.13 -8.81
N ASN A 58 -4.55 6.81 -9.58
CA ASN A 58 -4.24 7.22 -10.95
C ASN A 58 -3.09 8.25 -11.02
N ILE A 59 -3.02 9.17 -10.06
CA ILE A 59 -1.88 10.10 -9.93
C ILE A 59 -0.61 9.30 -9.65
N GLY A 60 -0.66 8.34 -8.73
CA GLY A 60 0.45 7.44 -8.43
C GLY A 60 0.92 6.64 -9.64
N PHE A 61 -0.03 6.05 -10.35
CA PHE A 61 0.21 5.30 -11.58
C PHE A 61 0.95 6.14 -12.62
N SER A 62 0.52 7.39 -12.86
CA SER A 62 1.18 8.29 -13.82
C SER A 62 2.63 8.66 -13.46
N LYS A 63 3.05 8.44 -12.20
CA LYS A 63 4.41 8.69 -11.71
C LYS A 63 5.23 7.41 -11.53
N SER A 64 4.57 6.26 -11.54
CA SER A 64 5.22 4.96 -11.35
C SER A 64 6.05 4.57 -12.57
N LYS A 65 7.15 3.85 -12.31
CA LYS A 65 8.08 3.34 -13.33
C LYS A 65 8.22 1.82 -13.30
N GLY A 66 7.66 1.17 -12.28
CA GLY A 66 7.74 -0.27 -12.11
C GLY A 66 6.85 -1.02 -13.11
N GLU A 67 7.29 -2.21 -13.50
CA GLU A 67 6.51 -3.14 -14.33
C GLU A 67 5.34 -3.75 -13.55
N ILE A 68 5.47 -3.82 -12.22
CA ILE A 68 4.45 -4.35 -11.31
C ILE A 68 4.05 -3.26 -10.32
N LEU A 69 2.74 -3.08 -10.14
CA LEU A 69 2.18 -2.18 -9.16
C LEU A 69 1.66 -2.96 -7.95
N ALA A 70 2.21 -2.66 -6.78
CA ALA A 70 1.71 -3.16 -5.51
C ALA A 70 1.00 -2.03 -4.76
N VAL A 71 -0.28 -2.23 -4.46
CA VAL A 71 -1.12 -1.23 -3.78
C VAL A 71 -1.34 -1.66 -2.33
N TYR A 72 -1.02 -0.76 -1.40
CA TYR A 72 -1.27 -0.94 0.03
C TYR A 72 -2.08 0.24 0.57
N ASP A 73 -3.01 -0.06 1.48
CA ASP A 73 -3.65 0.95 2.31
C ASP A 73 -2.70 1.44 3.41
N ALA A 74 -2.92 2.67 3.88
CA ALA A 74 -2.02 3.33 4.84
C ALA A 74 -2.01 2.66 6.23
N ASP A 75 -3.06 1.92 6.57
CA ASP A 75 -3.21 1.14 7.80
C ASP A 75 -2.76 -0.33 7.66
N ASN A 76 -2.41 -0.77 6.44
CA ASN A 76 -1.88 -2.10 6.21
C ASN A 76 -0.44 -2.24 6.71
N THR A 77 -0.17 -3.36 7.38
CA THR A 77 1.16 -3.75 7.84
C THR A 77 1.51 -5.11 7.24
N PRO A 78 2.01 -5.13 5.99
CA PRO A 78 2.33 -6.38 5.32
C PRO A 78 3.50 -7.11 5.99
N GLU A 79 3.47 -8.45 5.93
CA GLU A 79 4.61 -9.29 6.28
C GLU A 79 5.81 -8.98 5.37
N LYS A 80 7.04 -9.19 5.87
CA LYS A 80 8.27 -8.77 5.19
C LYS A 80 8.41 -9.42 3.81
N GLU A 81 7.93 -10.65 3.69
CA GLU A 81 7.98 -11.50 2.50
C GLU A 81 6.77 -11.32 1.59
N ALA A 82 5.72 -10.60 2.03
CA ALA A 82 4.45 -10.51 1.31
C ALA A 82 4.63 -9.98 -0.12
N LEU A 83 5.39 -8.89 -0.30
CA LEU A 83 5.63 -8.32 -1.64
C LEU A 83 6.38 -9.31 -2.53
N LYS A 84 7.37 -10.02 -1.99
CA LYS A 84 8.17 -11.04 -2.71
C LYS A 84 7.30 -12.19 -3.17
N TYR A 85 6.43 -12.72 -2.31
CA TYR A 85 5.53 -13.80 -2.71
C TYR A 85 4.48 -13.37 -3.75
N LEU A 86 3.93 -12.16 -3.60
CA LEU A 86 2.97 -11.63 -4.58
C LEU A 86 3.64 -11.45 -5.95
N THR A 87 4.77 -10.77 -6.01
CA THR A 87 5.47 -10.53 -7.29
C THR A 87 5.94 -11.83 -7.92
N GLN A 88 6.49 -12.78 -7.14
CA GLN A 88 6.88 -14.09 -7.67
C GLN A 88 5.69 -14.88 -8.20
N THR A 89 4.54 -14.83 -7.55
CA THR A 89 3.34 -15.52 -8.02
C THR A 89 2.88 -14.93 -9.35
N LEU A 90 2.86 -13.60 -9.45
CA LEU A 90 2.46 -12.90 -10.68
C LEU A 90 3.39 -13.21 -11.85
N ILE A 91 4.71 -13.21 -11.63
CA ILE A 91 5.72 -13.42 -12.69
C ILE A 91 5.81 -14.90 -13.13
N LYS A 92 5.42 -15.85 -12.28
CA LYS A 92 5.53 -17.28 -12.59
C LYS A 92 4.51 -17.78 -13.62
N ASP A 93 3.43 -17.04 -13.85
CA ASP A 93 2.38 -17.40 -14.78
C ASP A 93 1.91 -16.17 -15.55
N ASP A 94 2.34 -16.08 -16.81
CA ASP A 94 2.02 -14.96 -17.72
C ASP A 94 0.51 -14.83 -18.01
N LYS A 95 -0.32 -15.80 -17.61
CA LYS A 95 -1.78 -15.70 -17.69
C LYS A 95 -2.38 -14.85 -16.57
N LEU A 96 -1.63 -14.57 -15.51
CA LEU A 96 -2.11 -13.78 -14.37
C LEU A 96 -1.96 -12.28 -14.64
N GLY A 97 -3.09 -11.55 -14.65
CA GLY A 97 -3.08 -10.08 -14.72
C GLY A 97 -2.94 -9.39 -13.35
N ALA A 98 -3.26 -10.09 -12.25
CA ALA A 98 -3.17 -9.57 -10.90
C ALA A 98 -3.11 -10.71 -9.87
N VAL A 99 -2.53 -10.41 -8.70
CA VAL A 99 -2.56 -11.27 -7.52
C VAL A 99 -3.01 -10.45 -6.31
N ARG A 100 -3.70 -11.08 -5.36
CA ARG A 100 -4.07 -10.46 -4.09
C ARG A 100 -3.53 -11.27 -2.92
N GLY A 101 -3.03 -10.56 -1.91
CA GLY A 101 -2.70 -11.15 -0.62
C GLY A 101 -3.94 -11.31 0.25
N LYS A 102 -3.82 -12.13 1.30
CA LYS A 102 -4.82 -12.21 2.37
C LYS A 102 -4.47 -11.20 3.44
N PHE A 103 -5.49 -10.56 4.04
CA PHE A 103 -5.30 -9.68 5.19
C PHE A 103 -6.05 -10.20 6.40
N ARG A 104 -5.68 -9.72 7.58
CA ARG A 104 -6.32 -10.08 8.86
C ARG A 104 -6.45 -8.83 9.70
N CYS A 105 -7.52 -8.73 10.48
CA CYS A 105 -7.68 -7.61 11.39
C CYS A 105 -6.66 -7.74 12.54
N ARG A 106 -5.85 -6.70 12.74
CA ARG A 106 -4.84 -6.68 13.82
C ARG A 106 -5.50 -6.69 15.20
N ASN A 107 -6.59 -5.95 15.32
CA ASN A 107 -7.37 -5.76 16.53
C ASN A 107 -8.47 -6.84 16.70
N LYS A 108 -8.39 -7.98 16.00
CA LYS A 108 -9.43 -9.01 16.03
C LYS A 108 -9.81 -9.48 17.44
N ASN A 109 -8.86 -9.45 18.38
CA ASN A 109 -9.06 -9.92 19.76
C ASN A 109 -9.53 -8.82 20.73
N GLU A 110 -9.79 -7.60 20.28
CA GLU A 110 -10.18 -6.49 21.17
C GLU A 110 -11.60 -6.65 21.71
N ASN A 111 -12.56 -7.05 20.86
CA ASN A 111 -13.93 -7.29 21.26
C ASN A 111 -14.67 -8.22 20.28
N ILE A 112 -15.94 -8.48 20.58
CA ILE A 112 -16.80 -9.36 19.78
C ILE A 112 -17.01 -8.81 18.35
N LEU A 113 -17.16 -7.49 18.19
CA LEU A 113 -17.35 -6.88 16.87
C LEU A 113 -16.10 -7.06 15.99
N THR A 114 -14.91 -6.76 16.51
CA THR A 114 -13.65 -6.95 15.78
C THR A 114 -13.37 -8.41 15.47
N SER A 115 -13.81 -9.32 16.34
CA SER A 115 -13.75 -10.77 16.10
C SER A 115 -14.63 -11.18 14.92
N PHE A 116 -15.87 -10.69 14.86
CA PHE A 116 -16.78 -10.97 13.75
C PHE A 116 -16.30 -10.37 12.43
N ILE A 117 -15.81 -9.12 12.41
CA ILE A 117 -15.20 -8.52 11.21
C ILE A 117 -14.02 -9.38 10.72
N ASN A 118 -13.19 -9.90 11.64
CA ASN A 118 -12.11 -10.79 11.26
C ASN A 118 -12.60 -12.13 10.68
N ILE A 119 -13.67 -12.72 11.22
CA ILE A 119 -14.26 -13.96 10.68
C ILE A 119 -14.85 -13.70 9.29
N GLU A 120 -15.61 -12.62 9.12
CA GLU A 120 -16.20 -12.20 7.85
C GLU A 120 -15.11 -12.02 6.80
N THR A 121 -14.08 -11.21 7.11
CA THR A 121 -12.99 -10.96 6.18
C THR A 121 -12.24 -12.25 5.83
N LEU A 122 -11.99 -13.16 6.77
CA LEU A 122 -11.35 -14.45 6.47
C LEU A 122 -12.20 -15.36 5.57
N THR A 123 -13.53 -15.30 5.73
CA THR A 123 -14.46 -16.17 5.00
C THR A 123 -14.70 -15.67 3.57
N PHE A 124 -14.81 -14.35 3.39
CA PHE A 124 -15.26 -13.74 2.14
C PHE A 124 -14.17 -13.10 1.29
N GLN A 125 -12.90 -13.24 1.69
CA GLN A 125 -11.75 -12.67 0.98
C GLN A 125 -11.54 -13.19 -0.44
N TRP A 126 -12.20 -14.28 -0.85
CA TRP A 126 -12.05 -14.88 -2.18
C TRP A 126 -13.17 -14.48 -3.16
N MET A 127 -14.14 -13.69 -2.69
CA MET A 127 -15.06 -12.97 -3.56
C MET A 127 -14.40 -11.69 -4.10
#